data_AF-A0A0G1K0E9-F1
#
_entry.id   AF-A0A0G1K0E9-F1
#
_cell.length_a   1.000
_cell.length_b   1.000
_cell.length_c   1.000
_cell.angle_alpha   90.00
_cell.angle_beta   90.00
_cell.angle_gamma   90.00
#
_symmetry.space_group_name_H-M   'P 1'
#
loop_
_entity.id
_entity.type
_entity.pdbx_description
1 polymer ?
#
loop_
_entity_poly.entity_id
_entity_poly.type
_entity_poly.pdbx_seq_one_letter_code
_entity_poly.pdbx_strand_id
1 'polypeptide(L)' 'MFMFMNIVMFIVLACTSLYTISYGVWTWKKKNKLGAVMIFVVAMTVLMLPVYTLYIRLG' A
#
# COMPACT_ATOMS: atom_id res chain seq x y z
N MET A 1 7.51 -2.25 -23.01
CA MET A 1 6.35 -1.57 -22.37
C MET A 1 5.85 -2.31 -21.13
N PHE A 2 5.53 -3.61 -21.21
CA PHE A 2 5.10 -4.42 -20.05
C PHE A 2 6.14 -4.55 -18.92
N MET A 3 7.41 -4.79 -19.23
CA MET A 3 8.47 -4.99 -18.24
C MET A 3 8.73 -3.74 -17.38
N PHE A 4 8.64 -2.55 -17.98
CA PHE A 4 8.78 -1.28 -17.26
C PHE A 4 7.62 -1.04 -16.28
N MET A 5 6.39 -1.34 -16.67
CA MET A 5 5.23 -1.20 -15.78
C MET A 5 5.31 -2.11 -14.57
N ASN A 6 5.79 -3.35 -14.72
CA ASN A 6 5.96 -4.29 -13.61
C ASN A 6 7.00 -3.79 -12.60
N ILE A 7 8.12 -3.24 -13.08
CA ILE A 7 9.17 -2.67 -12.23
C ILE A 7 8.63 -1.45 -11.47
N VAL A 8 7.90 -0.56 -12.14
CA VAL A 8 7.27 0.61 -11.51
C VAL A 8 6.25 0.18 -10.45
N MET A 9 5.43 -0.84 -10.71
CA MET A 9 4.50 -1.40 -9.71
C MET A 9 5.25 -1.91 -8.47
N PHE A 10 6.33 -2.67 -8.66
CA PHE A 10 7.12 -3.20 -7.55
C PHE A 10 7.75 -2.10 -6.70
N ILE A 11 8.27 -1.04 -7.34
CA ILE A 11 8.84 0.11 -6.66
C ILE A 11 7.76 0.86 -5.87
N VAL A 12 6.57 1.06 -6.45
CA VAL A 12 5.45 1.72 -5.76
C VAL A 12 4.98 0.88 -4.58
N LEU A 13 4.88 -0.44 -4.71
CA LEU A 13 4.58 -1.36 -3.60
C LEU A 13 5.63 -1.31 -2.48
N ALA A 14 6.91 -1.30 -2.84
CA ALA A 14 8.00 -1.20 -1.88
C ALA A 14 7.99 0.16 -1.15
N CYS A 15 7.82 1.27 -1.87
CA CYS A 15 7.74 2.60 -1.27
C CYS A 15 6.50 2.74 -0.37
N THR A 16 5.33 2.27 -0.81
CA THR A 16 4.08 2.37 -0.03
C THR A 16 4.11 1.51 1.23
N SER A 17 4.68 0.30 1.17
CA SER A 17 4.87 -0.55 2.34
C SER A 17 5.83 0.06 3.36
N LEU A 18 6.98 0.60 2.93
CA LEU A 18 7.92 1.30 3.82
C LEU A 18 7.30 2.54 4.46
N TYR A 19 6.58 3.34 3.69
CA TYR A 19 5.85 4.50 4.21
C TYR A 19 4.79 4.08 5.24
N THR A 20 4.02 3.04 4.92
CA THR A 20 2.96 2.51 5.80
C THR A 20 3.52 2.02 7.11
N ILE A 21 4.61 1.25 7.10
CA ILE A 21 5.23 0.70 8.32
C ILE A 21 5.74 1.86 9.20
N SER A 22 6.46 2.82 8.60
CA SER A 22 6.98 3.98 9.31
C SER A 22 5.85 4.82 9.94
N TYR A 23 4.76 5.02 9.20
CA TYR A 23 3.57 5.73 9.70
C TYR A 23 2.81 4.97 10.78
N GLY A 24 2.64 3.65 10.63
CA GLY A 24 1.99 2.79 11.62
C GLY A 24 2.74 2.82 12.95
N VAL A 25 4.07 2.69 12.91
CA VAL A 25 4.94 2.78 14.09
C VAL A 25 4.88 4.16 14.74
N TRP A 26 4.95 5.25 13.96
CA TRP A 26 4.86 6.61 14.49
C TRP A 26 3.50 6.87 15.16
N THR A 27 2.42 6.38 14.56
CA THR A 27 1.05 6.61 15.05
C THR A 27 0.73 5.79 16.30
N TRP A 28 1.27 4.57 16.39
CA TRP A 28 1.21 3.74 17.59
C TRP A 28 1.90 4.42 18.77
N LYS A 29 3.05 5.07 18.52
CA LYS A 29 3.80 5.79 19.55
C LYS A 29 3.06 7.02 20.10
N LYS A 30 2.10 7.56 19.33
CA LYS A 30 1.36 8.79 19.68
C LYS A 30 0.04 8.55 20.40
N LYS A 31 -0.23 7.31 20.88
CA LYS A 31 -1.50 6.85 21.49
C LYS A 31 -2.76 7.03 20.63
N ASN A 32 -2.63 7.46 19.38
CA ASN A 32 -3.77 7.74 18.51
C ASN A 32 -4.16 6.49 17.72
N LYS A 33 -4.85 5.55 18.39
CA LYS A 33 -5.24 4.24 17.83
C LYS A 33 -6.09 4.36 16.55
N LEU A 34 -6.94 5.38 16.45
CA LEU A 34 -7.77 5.63 15.27
C LEU A 34 -6.94 5.97 14.03
N GLY A 35 -5.88 6.76 14.20
CA GLY A 35 -4.96 7.08 13.11
C GLY A 35 -4.23 5.84 12.60
N ALA A 36 -3.82 4.94 13.51
CA ALA A 36 -3.14 3.70 13.14
C ALA A 36 -4.06 2.78 12.33
N VAL A 37 -5.35 2.71 12.69
CA VAL A 37 -6.36 1.94 11.94
C VAL A 37 -6.60 2.54 10.56
N MET A 38 -6.73 3.86 10.44
CA MET A 38 -6.89 4.54 9.13
C MET A 38 -5.70 4.28 8.20
N ILE A 39 -4.47 4.32 8.72
CA ILE A 39 -3.26 4.02 7.94
C ILE A 39 -3.27 2.57 7.46
N PHE A 40 -3.71 1.64 8.30
CA PHE A 40 -3.85 0.23 7.94
C PHE A 40 -4.90 0.02 6.83
N VAL A 41 -6.03 0.72 6.89
CA VAL A 41 -7.09 0.69 5.86
C VAL A 41 -6.61 1.27 4.54
N VAL A 42 -5.87 2.37 4.57
CA VAL A 42 -5.28 2.97 3.36
C VAL A 42 -4.26 2.01 2.74
N ALA A 43 -3.42 1.37 3.55
CA ALA A 43 -2.47 0.37 3.06
C ALA A 43 -3.15 -0.83 2.41
N MET A 44 -4.23 -1.35 3.02
CA MET A 44 -5.05 -2.41 2.41
C MET A 44 -5.66 -1.96 1.08
N THR A 45 -6.18 -0.74 1.00
CA THR A 45 -6.74 -0.18 -0.24
C THR A 45 -5.69 -0.08 -1.34
N VAL A 46 -4.50 0.43 -1.01
CA VAL A 46 -3.37 0.55 -1.95
C VAL A 46 -2.90 -0.82 -2.45
N LEU A 47 -2.95 -1.86 -1.63
CA LEU A 47 -2.66 -3.24 -2.06
C LEU A 47 -3.80 -3.83 -2.90
N MET A 48 -5.05 -3.48 -2.62
CA MET A 48 -6.20 -3.99 -3.38
C MET A 48 -6.29 -3.40 -4.79
N LEU A 49 -5.99 -2.12 -5.01
CA LEU A 49 -6.04 -1.50 -6.35
C LEU A 49 -5.25 -2.26 -7.44
N PRO A 50 -3.97 -2.63 -7.25
CA PRO A 50 -3.20 -3.38 -8.24
C PRO A 50 -3.73 -4.82 -8.40
N VAL A 51 -4.21 -5.44 -7.33
CA VAL A 51 -4.81 -6.79 -7.39
C VAL A 51 -6.11 -6.79 -8.19
N TYR A 52 -6.99 -5.81 -7.96
CA TYR A 52 -8.22 -5.63 -8.73
C TYR A 52 -7.93 -5.34 -10.19
N THR A 53 -6.99 -4.45 -10.49
CA THR A 53 -6.63 -4.14 -11.88
C THR A 53 -5.97 -5.32 -12.60
N LEU A 54 -5.23 -6.19 -11.89
CA LEU A 54 -4.72 -7.45 -12.45
C LEU A 54 -5.85 -8.45 -12.73
N TYR A 55 -6.75 -8.69 -11.76
CA TYR A 55 -7.80 -9.71 -11.90
C TYR A 55 -8.93 -9.31 -12.85
N ILE A 56 -9.41 -8.06 -12.81
CA ILE A 56 -10.52 -7.61 -13.66
C ILE A 56 -10.09 -7.36 -15.10
N ARG A 57 -8.80 -7.12 -15.37
CA ARG A 57 -8.31 -6.85 -16.71
C ARG A 57 -7.80 -8.09 -17.45
N LEU A 58 -7.47 -9.18 -16.73
CA LEU A 58 -7.02 -10.45 -17.31
C LEU A 58 -8.08 -11.56 -17.34
N GLY A 59 -9.23 -11.40 -16.68
CA GLY A 59 -10.38 -12.32 -16.78
C GLY A 59 -11.38 -11.85 -17.82
#